data_AF-A0A8H3II11-F1
#
_entry.id   AF-A0A8H3II11-F1
#
_cell.length_a   1.000
_cell.length_b   1.000
_cell.length_c   1.000
_cell.angle_alpha   90.00
_cell.angle_beta   90.00
_cell.angle_gamma   90.00
#
_symmetry.space_group_name_H-M   'P 1'
#
loop_
_entity.id
_entity.type
_entity.pdbx_description
1 polymer ?
#
loop_
_entity_poly.entity_id
_entity_poly.type
_entity_poly.pdbx_seq_one_letter_code
_entity_poly.pdbx_strand_id
1 'polypeptide(L)'
;MKIPTQLLASSSPLSISLIIASFGDSTPFNEKAFDLAIKHDINTPSKLPIKPVRYGKLEEIHHIFRPDAKNPPKVISLFFTLVVLATLPVLLGSWVLLGANASHVSKALSAAPVAHTLYFGGIVAMEGVFFLYYTTWNLFQVLPVAAAVGIVIFLSGSKALTEVQERRLAGLR
;
A
#
# COMPACT_ATOMS: atom_id res chain seq x y z
N MET A 1 65.21 -18.93 5.39
CA MET A 1 64.44 -18.32 6.49
C MET A 1 63.23 -17.63 5.88
N LYS A 2 61.99 -18.01 6.26
CA LYS A 2 60.76 -17.51 5.61
C LYS A 2 60.14 -16.43 6.50
N ILE A 3 59.95 -15.22 5.95
CA ILE A 3 59.39 -14.08 6.69
C ILE A 3 57.89 -14.35 6.96
N PRO A 4 57.38 -14.08 8.18
CA PRO A 4 55.96 -14.17 8.48
C PRO A 4 55.11 -13.30 7.53
N THR A 5 54.02 -13.87 7.02
CA THR A 5 53.15 -13.21 6.02
C THR A 5 52.49 -11.93 6.53
N GLN A 6 52.34 -11.78 7.84
CA GLN A 6 51.81 -10.57 8.49
C GLN A 6 52.75 -9.38 8.34
N LEU A 7 54.07 -9.60 8.48
CA LEU A 7 55.09 -8.57 8.29
C LEU A 7 55.30 -8.25 6.82
N LEU A 8 55.13 -9.27 5.95
CA LEU A 8 55.08 -9.04 4.51
C LEU A 8 53.91 -8.14 4.13
N ALA A 9 52.74 -8.24 4.75
CA ALA A 9 51.58 -7.40 4.44
C ALA A 9 51.66 -5.96 4.99
N SER A 10 52.73 -5.58 5.70
CA SER A 10 52.91 -4.25 6.26
C SER A 10 53.18 -3.21 5.15
N SER A 11 52.39 -2.14 5.13
CA SER A 11 52.60 -1.00 4.23
C SER A 11 53.59 0.04 4.79
N SER A 12 53.94 -0.06 6.09
CA SER A 12 54.93 0.79 6.74
C SER A 12 56.31 0.11 6.77
N PRO A 13 57.42 0.89 6.70
CA PRO A 13 58.78 0.34 6.79
C PRO A 13 58.98 -0.38 8.12
N LEU A 14 59.64 -1.54 8.08
CA LEU A 14 59.93 -2.35 9.26
C LEU A 14 61.28 -1.93 9.84
N SER A 15 61.30 -1.54 11.12
CA SER A 15 62.52 -1.19 11.84
C SER A 15 63.26 -2.45 12.30
N ILE A 16 64.52 -2.62 11.91
CA ILE A 16 65.38 -3.73 12.34
C ILE A 16 66.38 -3.21 13.37
N SER A 17 66.40 -3.82 14.55
CA SER A 17 67.34 -3.52 15.64
C SER A 17 68.27 -4.71 15.88
N LEU A 18 69.57 -4.45 16.02
CA LEU A 18 70.56 -5.45 16.38
C LEU A 18 70.75 -5.42 17.90
N ILE A 19 70.39 -6.52 18.55
CA ILE A 19 70.53 -6.69 19.99
C ILE A 19 71.56 -7.79 20.23
N ILE A 20 72.68 -7.43 20.86
CA ILE A 20 73.72 -8.36 21.31
C ILE A 20 73.83 -8.22 22.82
N ALA A 21 73.43 -9.27 23.55
CA ALA A 21 73.49 -9.32 24.99
C ALA A 21 74.05 -10.69 25.43
N SER A 22 74.74 -10.70 26.58
CA SER A 22 75.30 -11.90 27.21
C SER A 22 74.78 -12.02 28.64
N PHE A 23 74.82 -13.23 29.21
CA PHE A 23 74.37 -13.51 30.58
C PHE A 23 75.36 -13.05 31.67
N GLY A 24 76.54 -12.52 31.30
CA GLY A 24 77.51 -11.93 32.24
C GLY A 24 77.36 -10.41 32.40
N ASP A 25 78.27 -9.77 33.13
CA ASP A 25 78.20 -8.33 33.49
C ASP A 25 78.55 -7.34 32.34
N SER A 26 78.65 -7.82 31.10
CA SER A 26 78.96 -6.96 29.95
C SER A 26 77.78 -6.06 29.56
N THR A 27 78.05 -4.83 29.15
CA THR A 27 77.02 -3.89 28.68
C THR A 27 76.35 -4.41 27.40
N PRO A 28 75.01 -4.53 27.37
CA PRO A 28 74.30 -5.02 26.20
C PRO A 28 74.29 -3.97 25.08
N PHE A 29 74.47 -4.41 23.85
CA PHE A 29 74.39 -3.57 22.66
C PHE A 29 72.97 -3.67 22.09
N ASN A 30 72.27 -2.55 21.95
CA ASN A 30 70.96 -2.46 21.30
C ASN A 30 70.92 -1.20 20.46
N GLU A 31 71.16 -1.36 19.16
CA GLU A 31 71.14 -0.25 18.21
C GLU A 31 70.23 -0.56 17.03
N LYS A 32 69.62 0.49 16.49
CA LYS A 32 68.80 0.38 15.27
C LYS A 32 69.73 0.21 14.07
N ALA A 33 69.60 -0.90 13.36
CA ALA A 33 70.46 -1.21 12.23
C ALA A 33 70.02 -0.44 10.97
N PHE A 34 68.78 -0.64 10.53
CA PHE A 34 68.21 0.04 9.36
C PHE A 34 66.69 -0.17 9.28
N ASP A 35 66.03 0.62 8.43
CA ASP A 35 64.62 0.46 8.09
C ASP A 35 64.48 -0.32 6.77
N LEU A 36 63.67 -1.37 6.78
CA LEU A 36 63.39 -2.21 5.61
C LEU A 36 62.04 -1.80 5.00
N ALA A 37 62.07 -1.22 3.80
CA ALA A 37 60.88 -0.96 3.01
C ALA A 37 60.56 -2.17 2.12
N ILE A 38 59.47 -2.88 2.42
CA ILE A 38 59.00 -4.01 1.60
C ILE A 38 58.19 -3.45 0.43
N LYS A 39 58.70 -3.61 -0.80
CA LYS A 39 57.96 -3.29 -2.02
C LYS A 39 57.25 -4.54 -2.53
N HIS A 40 55.93 -4.48 -2.66
CA HIS A 40 55.16 -5.55 -3.31
C HIS A 40 55.09 -5.31 -4.82
N ASP A 41 55.32 -6.38 -5.58
CA ASP A 41 55.02 -6.40 -7.01
C ASP A 41 53.51 -6.56 -7.21
N ILE A 42 52.93 -5.63 -7.97
CA ILE A 42 51.49 -5.54 -8.26
C ILE A 42 51.01 -6.74 -9.08
N ASN A 43 51.91 -7.43 -9.79
CA ASN A 43 51.57 -8.50 -10.73
C ASN A 43 51.55 -9.91 -10.11
N THR A 44 51.94 -10.05 -8.84
CA THR A 44 51.94 -11.36 -8.17
C THR A 44 50.73 -11.46 -7.22
N PRO A 45 49.85 -12.48 -7.35
CA PRO A 45 48.70 -12.62 -6.47
C PRO A 45 49.17 -12.80 -5.02
N SER A 46 48.98 -11.75 -4.22
CA SER A 46 49.38 -11.72 -2.82
C SER A 46 48.50 -12.68 -2.01
N LYS A 47 49.11 -13.71 -1.44
CA LYS A 47 48.46 -14.58 -0.43
C LYS A 47 48.34 -13.82 0.89
N LEU A 48 47.52 -12.77 0.90
CA LEU A 48 47.22 -12.02 2.12
C LEU A 48 46.43 -12.93 3.06
N PRO A 49 46.83 -13.05 4.34
CA PRO A 49 46.05 -13.80 5.31
C PRO A 49 44.64 -13.22 5.41
N ILE A 50 43.64 -14.10 5.56
CA ILE A 50 42.28 -13.71 5.95
C ILE A 50 42.39 -12.88 7.22
N LYS A 51 41.92 -11.62 7.15
CA LYS A 51 41.98 -10.67 8.26
C LYS A 51 41.33 -11.35 9.49
N PRO A 52 42.02 -11.46 10.64
CA PRO A 52 41.44 -12.10 11.80
C PRO A 52 40.15 -11.37 12.19
N VAL A 53 39.13 -12.12 12.58
CA VAL A 53 37.85 -11.57 13.06
C VAL A 53 38.15 -10.67 14.25
N ARG A 54 38.08 -9.36 14.04
CA ARG A 54 38.36 -8.35 15.05
C ARG A 54 37.02 -7.93 15.63
N TYR A 55 36.77 -8.30 16.89
CA TYR A 55 35.59 -7.83 17.62
C TYR A 55 35.67 -6.30 17.73
N GLY A 56 34.75 -5.61 17.06
CA GLY A 56 34.66 -4.17 16.98
C GLY A 56 33.26 -3.74 16.56
N LYS A 57 32.95 -2.45 16.66
CA LYS A 57 31.65 -1.92 16.24
C LYS A 57 31.46 -2.16 14.73
N LEU A 58 30.39 -2.88 14.36
CA LEU A 58 29.97 -3.04 12.97
C LEU A 58 29.30 -1.75 12.48
N GLU A 59 29.26 -1.60 11.16
CA GLU A 59 28.52 -0.52 10.52
C GLU A 59 27.01 -0.68 10.79
N GLU A 60 26.33 0.46 10.96
CA GLU A 60 24.89 0.48 11.19
C GLU A 60 24.14 0.15 9.89
N ILE A 61 23.16 -0.74 9.98
CA ILE A 61 22.36 -1.17 8.83
C ILE A 61 21.10 -0.32 8.75
N HIS A 62 20.94 0.44 7.67
CA HIS A 62 19.71 1.17 7.38
C HIS A 62 18.80 0.37 6.45
N HIS A 63 17.58 0.09 6.90
CA HIS A 63 16.56 -0.54 6.05
C HIS A 63 16.07 0.45 4.98
N ILE A 64 16.16 0.07 3.71
CA ILE A 64 15.66 0.88 2.58
C ILE A 64 14.19 0.54 2.33
N PHE A 65 13.31 1.53 2.53
CA PHE A 65 11.89 1.38 2.21
C PHE A 65 11.66 1.39 0.70
N ARG A 66 10.60 0.70 0.27
CA ARG A 66 10.16 0.78 -1.13
C ARG A 66 9.73 2.22 -1.43
N PRO A 67 10.02 2.72 -2.65
CA PRO A 67 9.51 4.01 -3.07
C PRO A 67 7.98 3.99 -3.16
N ASP A 68 7.36 5.13 -2.89
CA ASP A 68 5.91 5.30 -2.99
C ASP A 68 5.42 5.11 -4.43
N ALA A 69 4.22 4.55 -4.58
CA ALA A 69 3.57 4.42 -5.88
C ALA A 69 3.25 5.81 -6.47
N LYS A 70 3.56 6.00 -7.76
CA LYS A 70 3.29 7.24 -8.47
C LYS A 70 1.82 7.30 -8.91
N ASN A 71 1.09 8.30 -8.43
CA ASN A 71 -0.29 8.56 -8.83
C ASN A 71 -0.36 9.30 -10.19
N PRO A 72 -1.44 9.12 -10.97
CA PRO A 72 -1.64 9.83 -12.22
C PRO A 72 -1.92 11.33 -12.01
N PRO A 73 -1.77 12.17 -13.06
CA PRO A 73 -2.11 13.59 -13.01
C PRO A 73 -3.60 13.83 -12.67
N LYS A 74 -3.87 14.65 -11.65
CA LYS A 74 -5.22 14.96 -11.17
C LYS A 74 -6.17 15.48 -12.26
N VAL A 75 -5.64 16.20 -13.24
CA VAL A 75 -6.41 16.77 -14.37
C VAL A 75 -7.08 15.68 -15.19
N ILE A 76 -6.37 14.58 -15.46
CA ILE A 76 -6.90 13.45 -16.25
C ILE A 76 -8.01 12.76 -15.46
N SER A 77 -7.77 12.47 -14.17
CA SER A 77 -8.79 11.86 -13.31
C SER A 77 -10.06 12.72 -13.25
N LEU A 78 -9.92 14.03 -13.06
CA LEU A 78 -11.04 14.96 -12.98
C LEU A 78 -11.84 15.03 -14.29
N PHE A 79 -11.15 15.06 -15.44
CA PHE A 79 -11.80 15.05 -16.75
C PHE A 79 -12.71 13.82 -16.90
N PHE A 80 -12.21 12.63 -16.61
CA PHE A 80 -13.03 11.41 -16.71
C PHE A 80 -14.16 11.36 -15.67
N THR A 81 -13.94 11.86 -14.45
CA THR A 81 -15.03 12.00 -13.47
C THR A 81 -16.15 12.90 -14.00
N LEU A 82 -15.82 14.03 -14.65
CA LEU A 82 -16.80 14.91 -15.26
C LEU A 82 -17.50 14.26 -16.45
N VAL A 83 -16.78 13.51 -17.29
CA VAL A 83 -17.38 12.75 -18.40
C VAL A 83 -18.39 11.73 -17.89
N VAL A 84 -18.06 10.97 -16.85
CA VAL A 84 -18.99 10.02 -16.22
C VAL A 84 -20.20 10.76 -15.64
N LEU A 85 -19.98 11.87 -14.94
CA LEU A 85 -21.06 12.66 -14.36
C LEU A 85 -21.98 13.25 -15.45
N ALA A 86 -21.43 13.63 -16.59
CA ALA A 86 -22.18 14.12 -17.75
C ALA A 86 -23.07 13.07 -18.41
N THR A 87 -22.83 11.77 -18.18
CA THR A 87 -23.75 10.72 -18.67
C THR A 87 -25.12 10.76 -17.99
N LEU A 88 -25.20 11.26 -16.74
CA LEU A 88 -26.47 11.37 -16.00
C LEU A 88 -27.46 12.36 -16.64
N PRO A 89 -27.11 13.64 -16.92
CA PRO A 89 -28.02 14.55 -17.61
C PRO A 89 -28.34 14.09 -19.03
N VAL A 90 -27.41 13.43 -19.72
CA VAL A 90 -27.68 12.82 -21.04
C VAL A 90 -28.75 11.74 -20.93
N LEU A 91 -28.67 10.86 -19.93
CA LEU A 91 -29.68 9.83 -19.67
C LEU A 91 -31.04 10.46 -19.33
N LEU A 92 -31.08 11.41 -18.41
CA LEU A 92 -32.31 12.10 -18.01
C LEU A 92 -32.95 12.85 -19.18
N GLY A 93 -32.15 13.57 -19.98
CA GLY A 93 -32.63 14.24 -21.19
C GLY A 93 -33.17 13.25 -22.23
N SER A 94 -32.50 12.11 -22.40
CA SER A 94 -32.96 11.04 -23.30
C SER A 94 -34.32 10.47 -22.87
N TRP A 95 -34.56 10.28 -21.57
CA TRP A 95 -35.86 9.85 -21.07
C TRP A 95 -36.97 10.86 -21.36
N VAL A 96 -36.70 12.16 -21.16
CA VAL A 96 -37.67 13.22 -21.48
C VAL A 96 -37.99 13.23 -22.99
N LEU A 97 -36.97 13.09 -23.85
CA LEU A 97 -37.16 13.01 -25.31
C LEU A 97 -37.98 11.78 -25.73
N LEU A 98 -37.84 10.65 -25.04
CA LEU A 98 -38.61 9.43 -25.27
C LEU A 98 -40.02 9.47 -24.66
N GLY A 99 -40.40 10.56 -24.00
CA GLY A 99 -41.74 10.74 -23.42
C GLY A 99 -41.93 10.04 -22.06
N ALA A 100 -40.86 9.76 -21.32
CA ALA A 100 -40.95 9.24 -19.96
C ALA A 100 -41.73 10.22 -19.08
N ASN A 101 -42.72 9.71 -18.35
CA ASN A 101 -43.63 10.52 -17.54
C ASN A 101 -43.95 9.85 -16.19
N ALA A 102 -44.49 10.65 -15.28
CA ALA A 102 -44.89 10.22 -13.93
C ALA A 102 -46.41 10.30 -13.71
N SER A 103 -47.22 10.19 -14.78
CA SER A 103 -48.68 10.42 -14.73
C SER A 103 -49.41 9.46 -13.78
N HIS A 104 -48.89 8.25 -13.59
CA HIS A 104 -49.51 7.22 -12.74
C HIS A 104 -49.10 7.28 -11.27
N VAL A 105 -48.21 8.20 -10.88
CA VAL A 105 -47.74 8.33 -9.49
C VAL A 105 -48.87 8.78 -8.57
N SER A 106 -49.67 9.77 -8.96
CA SER A 106 -50.82 10.22 -8.16
C SER A 106 -51.83 9.09 -7.94
N LYS A 107 -52.10 8.31 -9.00
CA LYS A 107 -52.97 7.13 -8.92
C LYS A 107 -52.36 6.07 -8.01
N ALA A 108 -51.05 5.79 -8.13
CA ALA A 108 -50.28 4.84 -7.28
C ALA A 108 -50.47 5.16 -5.81
N LEU A 109 -50.28 6.43 -5.48
CA LEU A 109 -50.35 6.92 -4.12
C LEU A 109 -51.78 6.96 -3.57
N SER A 110 -52.81 7.16 -4.42
CA SER A 110 -54.20 7.13 -3.96
C SER A 110 -54.71 5.70 -3.69
N ALA A 111 -54.29 4.72 -4.49
CA ALA A 111 -54.79 3.34 -4.37
C ALA A 111 -54.11 2.54 -3.25
N ALA A 112 -52.79 2.68 -3.11
CA ALA A 112 -52.02 1.99 -2.07
C ALA A 112 -50.90 2.91 -1.54
N PRO A 113 -51.25 3.97 -0.78
CA PRO A 113 -50.29 4.99 -0.32
C PRO A 113 -49.16 4.37 0.48
N VAL A 114 -49.50 3.57 1.51
CA VAL A 114 -48.52 2.99 2.44
C VAL A 114 -47.58 2.02 1.74
N ALA A 115 -48.08 1.24 0.79
CA ALA A 115 -47.25 0.27 0.06
C ALA A 115 -46.23 0.97 -0.83
N HIS A 116 -46.65 1.97 -1.60
CA HIS A 116 -45.77 2.70 -2.51
C HIS A 116 -44.76 3.60 -1.77
N THR A 117 -45.19 4.27 -0.69
CA THR A 117 -44.27 5.12 0.09
C THR A 117 -43.22 4.30 0.83
N LEU A 118 -43.61 3.21 1.49
CA LEU A 118 -42.66 2.34 2.19
C LEU A 118 -41.74 1.60 1.22
N TYR A 119 -42.23 1.21 0.04
CA TYR A 119 -41.41 0.55 -0.95
C TYR A 119 -40.34 1.50 -1.51
N PHE A 120 -40.75 2.67 -2.00
CA PHE A 120 -39.80 3.65 -2.54
C PHE A 120 -38.89 4.21 -1.45
N GLY A 121 -39.45 4.58 -0.30
CA GLY A 121 -38.69 5.05 0.86
C GLY A 121 -37.72 3.99 1.38
N GLY A 122 -38.10 2.71 1.34
CA GLY A 122 -37.24 1.59 1.65
C GLY A 122 -36.07 1.45 0.69
N ILE A 123 -36.29 1.59 -0.63
CA ILE A 123 -35.20 1.60 -1.63
C ILE A 123 -34.23 2.74 -1.34
N VAL A 124 -34.74 3.96 -1.11
CA VAL A 124 -33.90 5.13 -0.77
C VAL A 124 -33.14 4.90 0.54
N ALA A 125 -33.78 4.29 1.55
CA ALA A 125 -33.13 3.94 2.81
C ALA A 125 -32.02 2.90 2.62
N MET A 126 -32.22 1.90 1.76
CA MET A 126 -31.21 0.89 1.44
C MET A 126 -29.97 1.52 0.77
N GLU A 127 -30.16 2.44 -0.18
CA GLU A 127 -29.06 3.22 -0.75
C GLU A 127 -28.33 4.04 0.31
N GLY A 128 -29.05 4.63 1.27
CA GLY A 128 -28.47 5.29 2.42
C GLY A 128 -27.62 4.35 3.30
N VAL A 129 -28.08 3.12 3.53
CA VAL A 129 -27.32 2.10 4.26
C VAL A 129 -26.03 1.75 3.53
N PHE A 130 -26.07 1.58 2.20
CA PHE A 130 -24.88 1.32 1.40
C PHE A 130 -23.92 2.51 1.35
N PHE A 131 -24.44 3.73 1.31
CA PHE A 131 -23.63 4.94 1.42
C PHE A 131 -22.90 4.98 2.78
N LEU A 132 -23.61 4.74 3.88
CA LEU A 132 -23.00 4.69 5.21
C LEU A 132 -21.99 3.56 5.34
N TYR A 133 -22.21 2.41 4.70
CA TYR A 133 -21.22 1.33 4.63
C TYR A 133 -19.94 1.76 3.92
N TYR A 134 -20.08 2.47 2.80
CA TYR A 134 -18.93 2.97 2.04
C TYR A 134 -18.12 4.01 2.83
N THR A 135 -18.78 4.86 3.62
CA THR A 135 -18.10 5.96 4.32
C THR A 135 -17.62 5.62 5.72
N THR A 136 -18.38 4.84 6.51
CA THR A 136 -18.18 4.82 7.97
C THR A 136 -18.56 3.51 8.67
N TRP A 137 -19.67 2.86 8.29
CA TRP A 137 -20.20 1.70 9.00
C TRP A 137 -19.40 0.43 8.70
N ASN A 138 -19.33 -0.46 9.69
CA ASN A 138 -18.78 -1.80 9.50
C ASN A 138 -19.86 -2.80 9.05
N LEU A 139 -19.41 -3.97 8.58
CA LEU A 139 -20.30 -5.00 8.05
C LEU A 139 -21.36 -5.48 9.06
N PHE A 140 -21.00 -5.60 10.34
CA PHE A 140 -21.92 -6.05 11.40
C PHE A 140 -22.98 -5.02 11.78
N GLN A 141 -22.74 -3.74 11.52
CA GLN A 141 -23.75 -2.68 11.65
C GLN A 141 -24.70 -2.67 10.46
N VAL A 142 -24.17 -2.87 9.25
CA VAL A 142 -24.93 -2.84 8.01
C VAL A 142 -25.88 -4.03 7.88
N LEU A 143 -25.40 -5.24 8.16
CA LEU A 143 -26.18 -6.48 8.03
C LEU A 143 -27.56 -6.45 8.72
N PRO A 144 -27.69 -6.14 10.02
CA PRO A 144 -28.98 -6.12 10.69
C PRO A 144 -29.89 -5.00 10.20
N VAL A 145 -29.33 -3.82 9.87
CA VAL A 145 -30.11 -2.69 9.35
C VAL A 145 -30.62 -2.99 7.93
N ALA A 146 -29.75 -3.48 7.05
CA ALA A 146 -30.10 -3.91 5.70
C ALA A 146 -31.12 -5.04 5.73
N ALA A 147 -31.01 -6.00 6.66
CA ALA A 147 -32.01 -7.05 6.83
C ALA A 147 -33.38 -6.47 7.23
N ALA A 148 -33.43 -5.56 8.20
CA ALA A 148 -34.67 -4.92 8.62
C ALA A 148 -35.32 -4.10 7.49
N VAL A 149 -34.53 -3.25 6.81
CA VAL A 149 -35.00 -2.48 5.65
C VAL A 149 -35.44 -3.41 4.52
N GLY A 150 -34.70 -4.48 4.26
CA GLY A 150 -35.02 -5.48 3.24
C GLY A 150 -36.36 -6.17 3.48
N ILE A 151 -36.69 -6.53 4.73
CA ILE A 151 -38.01 -7.08 5.08
C ILE A 151 -39.12 -6.07 4.77
N VAL A 152 -38.93 -4.80 5.12
CA VAL A 152 -39.91 -3.73 4.83
C VAL A 152 -40.10 -3.57 3.33
N ILE A 153 -39.01 -3.51 2.54
CA ILE A 153 -39.05 -3.43 1.07
C ILE A 153 -39.80 -4.63 0.49
N PHE A 154 -39.50 -5.85 0.96
CA PHE A 154 -40.11 -7.07 0.44
C PHE A 154 -41.63 -7.08 0.65
N LEU A 155 -42.08 -6.77 1.86
CA LEU A 155 -43.51 -6.77 2.23
C LEU A 155 -44.28 -5.64 1.54
N SER A 156 -43.73 -4.42 1.52
CA SER A 156 -44.36 -3.27 0.86
C SER A 156 -44.34 -3.39 -0.66
N GLY A 157 -43.23 -3.86 -1.23
CA GLY A 157 -43.05 -4.06 -2.66
C GLY A 157 -43.98 -5.12 -3.24
N SER A 158 -44.19 -6.23 -2.52
CA SER A 158 -45.17 -7.24 -2.93
C SER A 158 -46.57 -6.64 -3.08
N LYS A 159 -47.01 -5.79 -2.14
CA LYS A 159 -48.31 -5.11 -2.21
C LYS A 159 -48.36 -4.05 -3.31
N ALA A 160 -47.29 -3.27 -3.49
CA ALA A 160 -47.22 -2.25 -4.54
C ALA A 160 -47.26 -2.89 -5.95
N LEU A 161 -46.56 -4.01 -6.15
CA LEU A 161 -46.56 -4.75 -7.41
C LEU A 161 -47.92 -5.39 -7.71
N THR A 162 -48.61 -5.94 -6.70
CA THR A 162 -49.98 -6.47 -6.87
C THR A 162 -50.93 -5.37 -7.33
N GLU A 163 -50.85 -4.18 -6.74
CA GLU A 163 -51.67 -3.03 -7.12
C GLU A 163 -51.40 -2.61 -8.59
N VAL A 164 -50.13 -2.57 -8.99
CA VAL A 164 -49.74 -2.31 -10.39
C VAL A 164 -50.29 -3.39 -11.33
N GLN A 165 -50.33 -4.65 -10.90
CA GLN A 165 -50.93 -5.73 -11.68
C GLN A 165 -52.45 -5.57 -11.81
N GLU A 166 -53.15 -5.22 -10.73
CA GLU A 166 -54.60 -4.98 -10.75
C GLU A 166 -54.97 -3.85 -11.71
N ARG A 167 -54.18 -2.78 -11.78
CA ARG A 167 -54.36 -1.71 -12.77
C ARG A 167 -54.26 -2.21 -14.20
N ARG A 168 -53.25 -3.04 -14.48
CA ARG A 168 -53.07 -3.62 -15.81
C ARG A 168 -54.26 -4.49 -16.20
N LEU A 169 -54.80 -5.27 -15.27
CA LEU A 169 -56.00 -6.07 -15.48
C LEU A 169 -57.25 -5.19 -15.69
N ALA A 170 -57.33 -4.05 -15.01
CA ALA A 170 -58.39 -3.06 -15.19
C ALA A 170 -58.24 -2.19 -16.46
N GLY A 171 -57.23 -2.46 -17.31
CA GLY A 171 -56.97 -1.69 -18.54
C GLY A 171 -56.37 -0.30 -18.31
N LEU A 172 -55.93 -0.01 -17.09
CA LEU A 172 -55.29 1.24 -16.72
C LEU A 172 -53.77 1.07 -16.87
N ARG A 173 -53.26 1.36 -18.07
CA ARG A 173 -51.82 1.43 -18.36
C ARG A 173 -51.30 2.85 -18.24
#